data_AF-A0A497AHD0-F1
#
_entry.id   AF-A0A497AHD0-F1
#
_cell.length_a   1.000
_cell.length_b   1.000
_cell.length_c   1.000
_cell.angle_alpha   90.00
_cell.angle_beta   90.00
_cell.angle_gamma   90.00
#
_symmetry.space_group_name_H-M   'P 1'
#
loop_
_entity.id
_entity.type
_entity.pdbx_description
1 polymer ?
#
loop_
_entity_poly.entity_id
_entity_poly.type
_entity_poly.pdbx_seq_one_letter_code
_entity_poly.pdbx_strand_id
1 'polypeptide(L)'
;AYLSIPTRPPAEGWVRPPDEGVINRAYQTLRGRLERVEYLIGYEGNAFAFTGDVENDLLSITSVHPMREDGVSEFLTRAGADWTIVRELIAQERLVETEYAGREFYVRKIH
;
A
#
# COMPACT_ATOMS: atom_id res chain seq x y z
N ALA A 1 -1.44 -0.27 16.61
CA ALA A 1 -2.14 1.00 16.34
C ALA A 1 -2.61 1.00 14.89
N TYR A 2 -3.65 1.78 14.57
CA TYR A 2 -4.20 1.85 13.22
C TYR A 2 -4.09 3.27 12.67
N LEU A 3 -3.67 3.40 11.41
CA LEU A 3 -3.78 4.64 10.65
C LEU A 3 -4.99 4.52 9.73
N SER A 4 -5.98 5.39 9.93
CA SER A 4 -7.19 5.43 9.13
C SER A 4 -7.31 6.75 8.36
N ILE A 5 -8.04 6.70 7.26
CA ILE A 5 -8.45 7.86 6.46
C ILE A 5 -9.98 7.81 6.28
N PRO A 6 -10.61 8.90 5.83
CA PRO A 6 -12.00 8.84 5.38
C PRO A 6 -12.17 7.85 4.21
N THR A 7 -12.84 6.73 4.45
CA THR A 7 -13.12 5.69 3.42
C THR A 7 -14.57 5.72 2.92
N ARG A 8 -15.42 6.52 3.57
CA ARG A 8 -16.78 6.83 3.14
C ARG A 8 -16.92 8.33 2.96
N PRO A 9 -17.89 8.79 2.15
CA PRO A 9 -18.17 10.22 2.00
C PRO A 9 -18.37 10.86 3.38
N PRO A 10 -17.52 11.82 3.78
CA PRO A 10 -17.67 12.53 5.03
C PRO A 10 -18.90 13.44 4.98
N ALA A 11 -19.50 13.71 6.15
CA ALA A 11 -20.60 14.67 6.25
C ALA A 11 -20.18 16.08 5.80
N GLU A 12 -18.93 16.43 6.06
CA GLU A 12 -18.29 17.67 5.65
C GLU A 12 -17.66 17.51 4.26
N GLY A 13 -18.26 18.11 3.22
CA GLY A 13 -17.85 17.89 1.82
C GLY A 13 -16.46 18.40 1.43
N TRP A 14 -15.81 19.20 2.30
CA TRP A 14 -14.42 19.64 2.11
C TRP A 14 -13.40 18.61 2.59
N VAL A 15 -13.81 17.64 3.42
CA VAL A 15 -12.92 16.59 3.93
C VAL A 15 -12.62 15.60 2.81
N ARG A 16 -11.32 15.36 2.58
CA ARG A 16 -10.82 14.41 1.59
C ARG A 16 -9.70 13.56 2.19
N PRO A 17 -9.52 12.31 1.73
CA PRO A 17 -8.35 11.53 2.11
C PRO A 17 -7.06 12.25 1.64
N PRO A 18 -5.96 12.14 2.40
CA PRO A 18 -4.66 12.61 1.95
C PRO A 18 -4.14 11.79 0.75
N ASP A 19 -3.13 12.31 0.05
CA ASP A 19 -2.41 11.55 -0.98
C ASP A 19 -1.62 10.37 -0.40
N GLU A 20 -1.32 9.37 -1.24
CA GLU A 20 -0.63 8.15 -0.83
C GLU A 20 0.76 8.44 -0.21
N GLY A 21 1.43 9.49 -0.67
CA GLY A 21 2.71 9.94 -0.13
C GLY A 21 2.60 10.41 1.32
N VAL A 22 1.60 11.25 1.63
CA VAL A 22 1.29 11.69 3.01
C VAL A 22 0.97 10.49 3.89
N ILE A 23 0.18 9.55 3.39
CA ILE A 23 -0.23 8.36 4.15
C ILE A 23 0.98 7.45 4.43
N ASN A 24 1.88 7.24 3.45
CA ASN A 24 3.13 6.51 3.67
C ASN A 24 4.02 7.22 4.70
N ARG A 25 4.23 8.54 4.57
CA ARG A 25 5.02 9.30 5.55
C ARG A 25 4.48 9.16 6.98
N ALA A 26 3.17 9.24 7.15
CA ALA A 26 2.52 9.04 8.45
C ALA A 26 2.74 7.63 8.98
N TYR A 27 2.59 6.61 8.13
CA TYR A 27 2.87 5.21 8.46
C TYR A 27 4.30 5.01 8.97
N GLN A 28 5.30 5.44 8.20
CA GLN A 28 6.71 5.24 8.54
C GLN A 28 7.08 5.96 9.84
N THR A 29 6.56 7.19 10.03
CA THR A 29 6.76 7.96 11.26
C THR A 29 6.20 7.24 12.48
N LEU A 30 4.98 6.69 12.39
CA LEU A 30 4.35 5.95 13.47
C LEU A 30 5.05 4.60 13.72
N ARG A 31 5.40 3.87 12.65
CA ARG A 31 6.10 2.59 12.72
C ARG A 31 7.47 2.71 13.38
N GLY A 32 8.17 3.83 13.18
CA GLY A 32 9.44 4.11 13.87
C GLY A 32 9.32 4.31 15.38
N ARG A 33 8.11 4.48 15.92
CA ARG A 33 7.83 4.69 17.35
C ARG A 33 6.99 3.59 17.99
N LEU A 34 6.28 2.81 17.19
CA LEU A 34 5.30 1.82 17.65
C LEU A 34 5.64 0.43 17.11
N GLU A 35 5.46 -0.58 17.95
CA GLU A 35 5.76 -1.98 17.62
C GLU A 35 4.87 -2.57 16.51
N ARG A 36 3.66 -2.04 16.31
CA ARG A 36 2.77 -2.44 15.21
C ARG A 36 1.87 -1.29 14.76
N VAL A 37 1.89 -1.01 13.46
CA VAL A 37 1.03 -0.04 12.79
C VAL A 37 0.46 -0.69 11.54
N GLU A 38 -0.85 -0.56 11.34
CA GLU A 38 -1.57 -1.12 10.19
C GLU A 38 -2.47 -0.05 9.57
N TYR A 39 -2.70 -0.16 8.27
CA TYR A 39 -3.69 0.67 7.59
C TYR A 39 -5.10 0.17 7.82
N LEU A 40 -6.01 1.12 8.00
CA LEU A 40 -7.45 0.93 7.93
C LEU A 40 -7.99 1.96 6.92
N ILE A 41 -7.49 1.87 5.69
CA ILE A 41 -7.70 2.88 4.63
C ILE A 41 -8.48 2.33 3.43
N GLY A 42 -8.87 1.06 3.47
CA GLY A 42 -9.58 0.39 2.40
C GLY A 42 -10.05 -1.00 2.83
N TYR A 43 -10.57 -1.76 1.87
CA TYR A 43 -10.92 -3.16 2.10
C TYR A 43 -9.65 -4.04 2.11
N GLU A 44 -9.42 -4.73 3.22
CA GLU A 44 -8.26 -5.61 3.40
C GLU A 44 -8.38 -6.90 2.57
N GLY A 45 -9.59 -7.35 2.24
CA GLY A 45 -9.81 -8.57 1.46
C GLY A 45 -9.21 -9.83 2.09
N ASN A 46 -8.79 -10.78 1.27
CA ASN A 46 -8.05 -11.97 1.69
C ASN A 46 -6.54 -11.65 1.76
N ALA A 47 -6.14 -10.57 2.45
CA ALA A 47 -4.75 -10.08 2.55
C ALA A 47 -3.69 -11.10 2.98
N PHE A 48 -4.08 -12.30 3.40
CA PHE A 48 -3.21 -13.33 3.94
C PHE A 48 -3.17 -14.62 3.11
N ALA A 49 -3.87 -14.69 1.99
CA ALA A 49 -3.81 -15.84 1.09
C ALA A 49 -2.85 -15.52 -0.07
N PHE A 50 -1.80 -16.32 -0.23
CA PHE A 50 -1.07 -16.36 -1.50
C PHE A 50 -1.94 -17.17 -2.46
N THR A 51 -2.73 -16.47 -3.27
CA THR A 51 -3.74 -17.08 -4.13
C THR A 51 -3.15 -17.65 -5.41
N GLY A 52 -1.91 -17.27 -5.73
CA GLY A 52 -1.25 -17.54 -7.01
C GLY A 52 -1.57 -16.47 -8.07
N ASP A 53 -2.44 -15.51 -7.75
CA ASP A 53 -2.67 -14.30 -8.54
C ASP A 53 -1.80 -13.17 -7.96
N VAL A 54 -0.64 -12.98 -8.59
CA VAL A 54 0.41 -12.07 -8.11
C VAL A 54 -0.06 -10.62 -8.04
N GLU A 55 -0.90 -10.17 -8.98
CA GLU A 55 -1.47 -8.83 -8.98
C GLU A 55 -2.37 -8.63 -7.76
N ASN A 56 -3.33 -9.55 -7.57
CA ASN A 56 -4.29 -9.44 -6.48
C ASN A 56 -3.61 -9.62 -5.12
N ASP A 57 -2.63 -10.51 -5.02
CA ASP A 57 -1.86 -10.72 -3.78
C ASP A 57 -1.07 -9.45 -3.42
N LEU A 58 -0.36 -8.83 -4.39
CA LEU A 58 0.39 -7.60 -4.16
C LEU A 58 -0.54 -6.44 -3.74
N LEU A 59 -1.69 -6.30 -4.40
CA LEU A 59 -2.68 -5.26 -4.07
C LEU A 59 -3.37 -5.51 -2.72
N SER A 60 -3.49 -6.76 -2.29
CA SER A 60 -4.07 -7.11 -0.99
C SER A 60 -3.07 -6.89 0.14
N ILE A 61 -1.78 -7.14 -0.09
CA ILE A 61 -0.72 -6.79 0.86
C ILE A 61 -0.60 -5.26 0.99
N THR A 62 -0.62 -4.55 -0.13
CA THR A 62 -0.43 -3.09 -0.13
C THR A 62 -1.66 -2.29 0.31
N SER A 63 -2.82 -2.94 0.49
CA SER A 63 -4.01 -2.31 1.09
C SER A 63 -3.89 -2.15 2.62
N VAL A 64 -3.07 -2.99 3.27
CA VAL A 64 -2.87 -3.00 4.72
C VAL A 64 -1.57 -2.34 5.17
N HIS A 65 -0.56 -2.27 4.30
CA HIS A 65 0.69 -1.53 4.57
C HIS A 65 1.50 -1.24 3.29
N PRO A 66 2.35 -0.20 3.26
CA PRO A 66 3.30 0.02 2.17
C PRO A 66 4.29 -1.15 2.07
N MET A 67 4.65 -1.54 0.85
CA MET A 67 5.71 -2.52 0.62
C MET A 67 6.96 -1.82 0.11
N ARG A 68 8.12 -2.04 0.75
CA ARG A 68 9.39 -1.49 0.27
C ARG A 68 9.85 -2.23 -0.98
N GLU A 69 10.58 -1.56 -1.86
CA GLU A 69 11.07 -2.11 -3.15
C GLU A 69 11.75 -3.49 -3.02
N ASP A 70 12.61 -3.67 -2.02
CA ASP A 70 13.27 -4.95 -1.73
C ASP A 70 12.26 -6.05 -1.32
N GLY A 71 11.24 -5.69 -0.55
CA GLY A 71 10.12 -6.56 -0.20
C GLY A 71 9.29 -6.95 -1.42
N VAL A 72 9.02 -6.02 -2.33
CA VAL A 72 8.32 -6.30 -3.60
C VAL A 72 9.15 -7.26 -4.44
N SER A 73 10.46 -7.02 -4.57
CA SER A 73 11.39 -7.91 -5.30
C SER A 73 11.40 -9.33 -4.74
N GLU A 74 11.44 -9.48 -3.42
CA GLU A 74 11.39 -10.79 -2.77
C GLU A 74 10.05 -11.49 -3.00
N PHE A 75 8.94 -10.75 -2.90
CA PHE A 75 7.60 -11.26 -3.19
C PHE A 75 7.48 -11.77 -4.63
N LEU A 76 7.90 -10.98 -5.61
CA LEU A 76 7.88 -11.36 -7.03
C LEU A 76 8.76 -12.59 -7.31
N THR A 77 9.95 -12.64 -6.70
CA THR A 77 10.85 -13.79 -6.83
C THR A 77 10.21 -15.08 -6.31
N ARG A 78 9.57 -15.02 -5.13
CA ARG A 78 8.85 -16.16 -4.56
C ARG A 78 7.64 -16.57 -5.40
N ALA A 79 7.01 -15.60 -6.05
CA ALA A 79 5.89 -15.82 -6.95
C ALA A 79 6.28 -16.29 -8.36
N GLY A 80 7.58 -16.29 -8.70
CA GLY A 80 8.04 -16.60 -10.05
C GLY A 80 7.62 -15.56 -11.09
N ALA A 81 7.39 -14.31 -10.66
CA ALA A 81 6.94 -13.21 -11.49
C ALA A 81 8.01 -12.12 -11.64
N ASP A 82 7.85 -11.25 -12.63
CA ASP A 82 8.75 -10.15 -12.89
C ASP A 82 8.11 -8.77 -12.64
N TRP A 83 8.95 -7.73 -12.60
CA TRP A 83 8.56 -6.35 -12.31
C TRP A 83 7.58 -5.73 -13.32
N THR A 84 7.31 -6.37 -14.45
CA THR A 84 6.30 -5.92 -15.42
C THR A 84 4.94 -5.79 -14.76
N ILE A 85 4.56 -6.70 -13.87
CA ILE A 85 3.30 -6.63 -13.13
C ILE A 85 3.21 -5.33 -12.32
N VAL A 86 4.28 -4.96 -11.62
CA VAL A 86 4.31 -3.72 -10.81
C VAL A 86 4.20 -2.49 -11.70
N ARG A 87 4.93 -2.46 -12.82
CA ARG A 87 4.88 -1.36 -13.79
C ARG A 87 3.48 -1.22 -14.40
N GLU A 88 2.83 -2.33 -14.73
CA GLU A 88 1.46 -2.34 -15.25
C GLU A 88 0.46 -1.82 -14.20
N LEU A 89 0.59 -2.24 -12.94
CA LEU A 89 -0.25 -1.74 -11.85
C LEU A 89 -0.07 -0.23 -11.60
N ILE A 90 1.15 0.29 -11.75
CA ILE A 90 1.41 1.73 -11.66
C ILE A 90 0.78 2.46 -12.85
N ALA A 91 0.97 1.95 -14.07
CA ALA A 91 0.39 2.52 -15.28
C ALA A 91 -1.15 2.51 -15.27
N GLN A 92 -1.76 1.53 -14.60
CA GLN A 92 -3.21 1.42 -14.38
C GLN A 92 -3.71 2.23 -13.18
N GLU A 93 -2.85 3.00 -12.51
CA GLU A 93 -3.18 3.75 -11.29
C GLU A 93 -3.78 2.86 -10.19
N ARG A 94 -3.33 1.60 -10.08
CA ARG A 94 -3.72 0.68 -9.00
C ARG A 94 -2.70 0.65 -7.87
N LEU A 95 -1.47 1.06 -8.18
CA LEU A 95 -0.33 1.14 -7.26
C LEU A 95 0.39 2.47 -7.47
N VAL A 96 0.96 3.02 -6.41
CA VAL A 96 1.72 4.27 -6.41
C VAL A 96 3.09 4.00 -5.80
N GLU A 97 4.12 4.47 -6.48
CA GLU A 97 5.46 4.55 -5.94
C GLU A 97 5.61 5.84 -5.12
N THR A 98 6.14 5.72 -3.91
CA THR A 98 6.36 6.82 -2.97
C THR A 98 7.75 6.69 -2.36
N GLU A 99 8.39 7.82 -2.07
CA GLU A 99 9.70 7.82 -1.41
C GLU A 99 9.59 8.23 0.06
N TYR A 100 10.29 7.52 0.93
CA TYR A 100 10.53 7.96 2.31
C TYR A 100 11.95 7.64 2.74
N ALA A 101 12.69 8.69 3.14
CA ALA A 101 14.07 8.59 3.62
C ALA A 101 15.02 7.89 2.63
N GLY A 102 14.92 8.23 1.33
CA GLY A 102 15.77 7.67 0.27
C GLY A 102 15.44 6.21 -0.06
N ARG A 103 14.24 5.73 0.28
CA ARG A 103 13.77 4.38 0.00
C ARG A 103 12.42 4.44 -0.69
N GLU A 104 12.25 3.60 -1.70
CA GLU A 104 11.01 3.47 -2.46
C GLU A 104 10.03 2.50 -1.78
N PHE A 105 8.76 2.89 -1.81
CA PHE A 105 7.63 2.16 -1.26
C PHE A 105 6.47 2.16 -2.24
N TYR A 106 5.83 1.02 -2.34
CA TYR A 106 4.69 0.76 -3.20
C TYR A 106 3.45 0.69 -2.34
N VAL A 107 2.50 1.58 -2.63
CA VAL A 107 1.26 1.79 -1.87
C VAL A 107 0.09 1.61 -2.80
N ARG A 108 -0.99 0.99 -2.33
CA ARG A 108 -2.22 0.87 -3.12
C ARG A 108 -2.79 2.27 -3.43
N LYS A 109 -3.22 2.50 -4.67
CA LYS A 109 -3.92 3.73 -5.06
C LYS A 109 -5.27 3.82 -4.34
N ILE A 110 -5.61 5.01 -3.88
CA ILE A 110 -6.84 5.28 -3.12
C ILE A 110 -7.81 6.18 -3.91
N HIS A 111 -7.32 7.04 -4.80
CA HIS A 111 -8.12 7.97 -5.60
C HIS A 111 -7.45 8.32 -6.92
#